data_AF-A0A9X1XUJ1-F1
#
_entry.id   AF-A0A9X1XUJ1-F1
#
_cell.length_a   1.000
_cell.length_b   1.000
_cell.length_c   1.000
_cell.angle_alpha   90.00
_cell.angle_beta   90.00
_cell.angle_gamma   90.00
#
_symmetry.space_group_name_H-M   'P 1'
#
loop_
_entity.id
_entity.type
_entity.pdbx_description
1 polymer ?
#
loop_
_entity_poly.entity_id
_entity_poly.type
_entity_poly.pdbx_seq_one_letter_code
_entity_poly.pdbx_strand_id
1 'polypeptide(L)'
;MTENKILNLYPIDYPFETLIDRVQKGKLILDPEFQRKYKWDKDGNERASKFIESCLMRIPLPACYFAEKDDNSQEVIDGVQRITTILNFFNDEFALEGLSVFTELDGLKFSELGDLRSELETTTIRCIVLRKDNKKELVSEIFARLNQGAVELTPQEIRHAVYPGLFDNLLSKLSGIEIIKNFKQGESGTTVKDGRESEELVLRFFALNNSLDDYDNKLSKYLDKFMKSQTAITEQEILELETKFKETLTKCIDIFDNIVFTNINKQQPRQSVALYDLLMWSLSNENSNFLTTHRQEIVLAYSELCENPEFNRTMTGGLQQKSSILARRKLWKQKLDEIRNNGE
;
A
#
# COMPACT_ATOMS: atom_id res chain seq x y z
N MET A 1 -27.78 -18.80 7.50
CA MET A 1 -27.40 -18.01 6.31
C MET A 1 -27.03 -16.55 6.63
N THR A 2 -27.51 -15.98 7.73
CA THR A 2 -27.21 -14.60 8.18
C THR A 2 -25.91 -14.46 8.97
N GLU A 3 -25.48 -15.47 9.73
CA GLU A 3 -24.22 -15.44 10.51
C GLU A 3 -22.99 -15.09 9.68
N ASN A 4 -22.95 -15.55 8.43
CA ASN A 4 -21.85 -15.30 7.49
C ASN A 4 -21.79 -13.86 6.93
N LYS A 5 -22.69 -12.97 7.36
CA LYS A 5 -22.76 -11.56 6.94
C LYS A 5 -22.67 -10.58 8.12
N ILE A 6 -22.54 -11.10 9.35
CA ILE A 6 -22.48 -10.32 10.59
C ILE A 6 -21.03 -10.25 11.04
N LEU A 7 -20.64 -9.10 11.57
CA LEU A 7 -19.30 -8.87 12.10
C LEU A 7 -19.24 -9.21 13.59
N ASN A 8 -18.21 -9.94 13.98
CA ASN A 8 -17.84 -10.12 15.38
C ASN A 8 -17.00 -8.93 15.83
N LEU A 9 -17.66 -7.98 16.50
CA LEU A 9 -17.04 -6.77 17.00
C LEU A 9 -16.96 -6.82 18.53
N TYR A 10 -15.82 -6.41 19.07
CA TYR A 10 -15.62 -6.31 20.51
C TYR A 10 -15.34 -4.85 20.89
N PRO A 11 -16.37 -4.12 21.39
CA PRO A 11 -16.19 -2.77 21.87
C PRO A 11 -15.48 -2.77 23.23
N ILE A 12 -14.50 -1.90 23.39
CA ILE A 12 -13.74 -1.70 24.62
C ILE A 12 -13.38 -0.22 24.75
N ASP A 13 -13.55 0.35 25.93
CA ASP A 13 -13.12 1.72 26.20
C ASP A 13 -11.75 1.64 26.89
N TYR A 14 -10.70 2.10 26.20
CA TYR A 14 -9.34 2.08 26.75
C TYR A 14 -8.98 3.44 27.35
N PRO A 15 -8.43 3.47 28.58
CA PRO A 15 -7.71 4.64 29.10
C PRO A 15 -6.53 4.99 28.20
N PHE A 16 -6.19 6.28 28.09
CA PHE A 16 -5.07 6.75 27.28
C PHE A 16 -3.75 6.13 27.72
N GLU A 17 -3.50 6.04 29.03
CA GLU A 17 -2.30 5.37 29.58
C GLU A 17 -2.18 3.91 29.09
N THR A 18 -3.31 3.21 28.99
CA THR A 18 -3.36 1.81 28.54
C THR A 18 -3.11 1.70 27.04
N LEU A 19 -3.63 2.63 26.24
CA LEU A 19 -3.34 2.66 24.80
C LEU A 19 -1.85 2.86 24.54
N ILE A 20 -1.22 3.80 25.24
CA ILE A 20 0.21 4.08 25.12
C ILE A 20 1.03 2.84 25.50
N ASP A 21 0.73 2.21 26.64
CA ASP A 21 1.41 0.99 27.07
C ASP A 21 1.29 -0.14 26.04
N ARG A 22 0.11 -0.29 25.43
CA ARG A 22 -0.11 -1.28 24.37
C ARG A 22 0.71 -0.99 23.11
N VAL A 23 0.85 0.28 22.73
CA VAL A 23 1.70 0.68 21.58
C VAL A 23 3.16 0.38 21.89
N GLN A 24 3.66 0.81 23.05
CA GLN A 24 5.05 0.61 23.47
C GLN A 24 5.42 -0.87 23.57
N LYS A 25 4.49 -1.73 24.01
CA LYS A 25 4.67 -3.19 24.09
C LYS A 25 4.46 -3.92 22.76
N GLY A 26 4.21 -3.21 21.66
CA GLY A 26 3.92 -3.82 20.36
C GLY A 26 2.60 -4.60 20.28
N LYS A 27 1.70 -4.41 21.26
CA LYS A 27 0.36 -5.02 21.27
C LYS A 27 -0.65 -4.25 20.43
N LEU A 28 -0.42 -2.95 20.26
CA LEU A 28 -1.18 -2.09 19.37
C LEU A 28 -0.23 -1.49 18.34
N ILE A 29 -0.34 -1.95 17.10
CA ILE A 29 0.51 -1.60 15.99
C ILE A 29 -0.11 -0.38 15.31
N LEU A 30 0.63 0.73 15.34
CA LEU A 30 0.40 1.88 14.50
C LEU A 30 1.21 1.64 13.22
N ASP A 31 0.56 1.42 12.08
CA ASP A 31 1.27 1.22 10.81
C ASP A 31 2.22 2.42 10.57
N PRO A 32 3.54 2.19 10.39
CA PRO A 32 4.51 3.25 10.12
C PRO A 32 4.19 4.10 8.89
N GLU A 33 3.40 3.61 7.94
CA GLU A 33 2.90 4.41 6.82
C GLU A 33 1.73 5.33 7.20
N PHE A 34 0.80 4.87 8.03
CA PHE A 34 -0.26 5.75 8.55
C PHE A 34 0.31 6.82 9.48
N GLN A 35 1.40 6.52 10.20
CA GLN A 35 2.16 7.51 10.96
C GLN A 35 2.85 8.54 10.04
N ARG A 36 3.45 8.13 8.92
CA ARG A 36 3.98 9.06 7.91
C ARG A 36 2.87 9.94 7.28
N LYS A 37 1.63 9.45 7.28
CA LYS A 37 0.41 10.18 6.91
C LYS A 37 -0.21 10.97 8.06
N TYR A 38 0.48 11.16 9.18
CA TYR A 38 0.01 12.06 10.22
C TYR A 38 -0.07 13.49 9.66
N LYS A 39 -1.29 13.93 9.34
CA LYS A 39 -1.56 15.21 8.66
C LYS A 39 -1.92 16.33 9.64
N TRP A 40 -2.06 16.04 10.93
CA TRP A 40 -2.44 17.06 11.90
C TRP A 40 -1.30 18.05 12.16
N ASP A 41 -0.03 17.64 12.04
CA ASP A 41 1.14 18.48 12.35
C ASP A 41 1.83 19.12 11.12
N LYS A 42 1.26 18.99 9.91
CA LYS A 42 1.92 19.50 8.70
C LYS A 42 2.08 21.03 8.68
N ASP A 43 1.19 21.74 9.37
CA ASP A 43 1.12 23.20 9.41
C ASP A 43 1.03 23.72 10.88
N GLY A 44 1.63 23.00 11.84
CA GLY A 44 1.53 23.26 13.29
C GLY A 44 0.70 22.23 14.04
N ASN A 45 0.74 22.26 15.37
CA ASN A 45 0.06 21.33 16.28
C ASN A 45 -1.37 21.77 16.65
N GLU A 46 -1.94 22.80 16.00
CA GLU A 46 -3.26 23.35 16.35
C GLU A 46 -4.37 22.27 16.34
N ARG A 47 -4.37 21.36 15.35
CA ARG A 47 -5.38 20.28 15.29
C ARG A 47 -5.19 19.25 16.40
N ALA A 48 -3.94 18.88 16.66
CA ALA A 48 -3.56 18.00 17.76
C ALA A 48 -3.97 18.62 19.11
N SER A 49 -3.69 19.91 19.29
CA SER A 49 -4.02 20.69 20.48
C SER A 49 -5.53 20.79 20.70
N LYS A 50 -6.32 21.08 19.65
CA LYS A 50 -7.79 21.07 19.73
C LYS A 50 -8.37 19.71 20.08
N PHE A 51 -7.72 18.62 19.66
CA PHE A 51 -8.11 17.29 20.10
C PHE A 51 -7.82 17.07 21.60
N ILE A 52 -6.65 17.47 22.10
CA ILE A 52 -6.34 17.42 23.54
C ILE A 52 -7.31 18.31 24.33
N GLU A 53 -7.61 19.51 23.83
CA GLU A 53 -8.62 20.42 24.41
C GLU A 53 -9.99 19.73 24.51
N SER A 54 -10.41 19.05 23.44
CA SER A 54 -11.66 18.29 23.43
C SER A 54 -11.67 17.18 24.49
N CYS A 55 -10.53 16.54 24.75
CA CYS A 55 -10.38 15.54 25.80
C CYS A 55 -10.54 16.16 27.19
N LEU A 56 -9.85 17.28 27.46
CA LEU A 56 -9.96 18.03 28.72
C LEU A 56 -11.38 18.56 28.96
N MET A 57 -12.07 18.97 27.89
CA MET A 57 -13.48 19.36 27.92
C MET A 57 -14.46 18.18 28.06
N ARG A 58 -13.96 16.93 28.04
CA ARG A 58 -14.76 15.70 28.11
C ARG A 58 -15.80 15.61 26.96
N ILE A 59 -15.44 16.14 25.79
CA ILE A 59 -16.24 16.02 24.58
C ILE A 59 -16.19 14.56 24.10
N PRO A 60 -17.33 13.93 23.76
CA PRO A 60 -17.34 12.58 23.22
C PRO A 60 -16.46 12.43 21.99
N LEU A 61 -15.46 11.55 22.06
CA LEU A 61 -14.52 11.30 20.99
C LEU A 61 -15.07 10.25 20.00
N PRO A 62 -14.83 10.40 18.68
CA PRO A 62 -15.11 9.35 17.71
C PRO A 62 -14.37 8.06 18.07
N ALA A 63 -15.03 6.92 17.89
CA ALA A 63 -14.43 5.62 18.17
C ALA A 63 -13.20 5.36 17.28
N CYS A 64 -12.20 4.67 17.81
CA CYS A 64 -11.13 4.06 17.03
C CYS A 64 -11.53 2.64 16.62
N TYR A 65 -11.00 2.15 15.51
CA TYR A 65 -11.22 0.79 15.06
C TYR A 65 -9.89 0.07 14.99
N PHE A 66 -9.86 -1.18 15.47
CA PHE A 66 -8.68 -2.05 15.47
C PHE A 66 -8.98 -3.37 14.77
N ALA A 67 -8.03 -3.92 14.02
CA ALA A 67 -8.09 -5.27 13.48
C ALA A 67 -7.21 -6.21 14.33
N GLU A 68 -7.77 -7.31 14.82
CA GLU A 68 -7.02 -8.33 15.57
C GLU A 68 -6.26 -9.26 14.61
N LYS A 69 -4.94 -9.41 14.82
CA LYS A 69 -4.08 -10.33 14.07
C LYS A 69 -4.06 -11.72 14.70
N ASP A 70 -3.50 -12.69 14.00
CA ASP A 70 -3.46 -14.09 14.44
C ASP A 70 -2.70 -14.29 15.76
N ASP A 71 -1.64 -13.50 15.98
CA ASP A 71 -0.83 -13.44 17.21
C ASP A 71 -1.52 -12.68 18.38
N ASN A 72 -2.75 -12.22 18.18
CA ASN A 72 -3.55 -11.38 19.08
C ASN A 72 -3.01 -9.95 19.30
N SER A 73 -2.02 -9.53 18.52
CA SER A 73 -1.74 -8.11 18.37
C SER A 73 -2.90 -7.41 17.64
N GLN A 74 -3.00 -6.11 17.79
CA GLN A 74 -4.05 -5.31 17.18
C GLN A 74 -3.43 -4.26 16.28
N GLU A 75 -3.97 -4.07 15.08
CA GLU A 75 -3.56 -3.02 14.16
C GLU A 75 -4.59 -1.89 14.16
N VAL A 76 -4.12 -0.65 14.25
CA VAL A 76 -5.00 0.51 14.15
C VAL A 76 -5.38 0.75 12.71
N ILE A 77 -6.69 0.73 12.46
CA ILE A 77 -7.25 0.85 11.11
C ILE A 77 -8.05 2.14 10.92
N ASP A 78 -8.62 2.68 12.01
CA ASP A 78 -9.13 4.05 12.08
C ASP A 78 -8.74 4.65 13.43
N GLY A 79 -8.44 5.95 13.43
CA GLY A 79 -8.03 6.68 14.63
C GLY A 79 -6.53 6.78 14.85
N VAL A 80 -5.70 6.45 13.84
CA VAL A 80 -4.24 6.60 13.92
C VAL A 80 -3.86 8.02 14.34
N GLN A 81 -4.48 9.06 13.77
CA GLN A 81 -4.19 10.45 14.13
C GLN A 81 -4.52 10.74 15.60
N ARG A 82 -5.62 10.20 16.15
CA ARG A 82 -5.98 10.39 17.57
C ARG A 82 -4.97 9.71 18.48
N ILE A 83 -4.64 8.45 18.19
CA ILE A 83 -3.73 7.66 19.04
C ILE A 83 -2.30 8.19 18.96
N THR A 84 -1.83 8.58 17.77
CA THR A 84 -0.53 9.25 17.60
C THR A 84 -0.49 10.58 18.33
N THR A 85 -1.55 11.38 18.29
CA THR A 85 -1.61 12.65 19.06
C THR A 85 -1.46 12.42 20.55
N ILE A 86 -2.20 11.43 21.09
CA ILE A 86 -2.12 11.05 22.51
C ILE A 86 -0.68 10.63 22.85
N LEU A 87 -0.09 9.75 22.05
CA LEU A 87 1.28 9.26 22.25
C LEU A 87 2.30 10.40 22.24
N ASN A 88 2.29 11.23 21.18
CA ASN A 88 3.24 12.31 21.00
C ASN A 88 3.11 13.35 22.12
N PHE A 89 1.88 13.69 22.51
CA PHE A 89 1.65 14.66 23.59
C PHE A 89 2.17 14.13 24.93
N PHE A 90 1.86 12.87 25.27
CA PHE A 90 2.31 12.25 26.53
C PHE A 90 3.84 12.06 26.60
N ASN A 91 4.51 12.02 25.44
CA ASN A 91 5.96 11.99 25.33
C ASN A 91 6.60 13.40 25.26
N ASP A 92 5.84 14.47 25.51
CA ASP A 92 6.31 15.87 25.44
C ASP A 92 6.88 16.27 24.06
N GLU A 93 6.42 15.63 22.98
CA GLU A 93 6.91 15.87 21.61
C GLU A 93 6.39 17.19 21.02
N PHE A 94 5.27 17.71 21.55
CA PHE A 94 4.75 19.03 21.20
C PHE A 94 4.13 19.74 22.40
N ALA A 95 3.98 21.06 22.29
CA ALA A 95 3.28 21.92 23.25
C ALA A 95 1.93 22.35 22.67
N LEU A 96 0.93 22.55 23.52
CA LEU A 96 -0.40 22.96 23.08
C LEU A 96 -0.36 24.34 22.42
N GLU A 97 -1.14 24.53 21.36
CA GLU A 97 -1.27 25.81 20.68
C GLU A 97 -2.66 26.01 20.08
N GLY A 98 -3.08 27.27 20.00
CA GLY A 98 -4.34 27.65 19.35
C GLY A 98 -5.56 27.11 20.08
N LEU A 99 -5.47 26.97 21.40
CA LEU A 99 -6.58 26.63 22.27
C LEU A 99 -7.62 27.75 22.30
N SER A 100 -8.88 27.38 22.52
CA SER A 100 -10.01 28.31 22.47
C SER A 100 -10.73 28.48 23.81
N VAL A 101 -10.70 27.43 24.63
CA VAL A 101 -11.33 27.34 25.95
C VAL A 101 -10.28 27.35 27.04
N PHE A 102 -9.21 26.55 26.89
CA PHE A 102 -8.12 26.42 27.86
C PHE A 102 -6.88 27.22 27.41
N THR A 103 -7.06 28.52 27.13
CA THR A 103 -5.96 29.36 26.60
C THR A 103 -4.78 29.50 27.56
N GLU A 104 -4.99 29.28 28.86
CA GLU A 104 -3.95 29.23 29.88
C GLU A 104 -2.99 28.03 29.74
N LEU A 105 -3.37 27.01 28.96
CA LEU A 105 -2.54 25.84 28.69
C LEU A 105 -1.73 25.97 27.40
N ASP A 106 -1.92 27.05 26.62
CA ASP A 106 -1.11 27.30 25.42
C ASP A 106 0.39 27.38 25.80
N GLY A 107 1.22 26.70 25.02
CA GLY A 107 2.65 26.58 25.23
C GLY A 107 3.08 25.50 26.24
N LEU A 108 2.13 24.85 26.93
CA LEU A 108 2.45 23.78 27.87
C LEU A 108 2.54 22.41 27.18
N LYS A 109 3.48 21.61 27.64
CA LYS A 109 3.60 20.18 27.33
C LYS A 109 2.89 19.32 28.37
N PHE A 110 2.74 18.02 28.11
CA PHE A 110 2.05 17.11 29.01
C PHE A 110 2.65 17.11 30.42
N SER A 111 3.98 17.07 30.55
CA SER A 111 4.64 17.09 31.87
C SER A 111 4.37 18.35 32.70
N GLU A 112 3.93 19.44 32.06
CA GLU A 112 3.71 20.76 32.66
C GLU A 112 2.25 20.99 33.07
N LEU A 113 1.33 20.05 32.78
CA LEU A 113 -0.12 20.22 33.02
C LEU A 113 -0.59 20.03 34.49
N GLY A 114 0.31 19.73 35.42
CA GLY A 114 -0.05 19.51 36.83
C GLY A 114 -1.09 18.39 37.00
N ASP A 115 -2.18 18.67 37.73
CA ASP A 115 -3.22 17.68 38.06
C ASP A 115 -4.01 17.21 36.83
N LEU A 116 -4.08 18.01 35.75
CA LEU A 116 -4.77 17.65 34.51
C LEU A 116 -4.14 16.44 33.80
N ARG A 117 -2.89 16.09 34.15
CA ARG A 117 -2.21 14.89 33.64
C ARG A 117 -2.96 13.62 34.00
N SER A 118 -3.34 13.50 35.27
CA SER A 118 -4.09 12.34 35.77
C SER A 118 -5.50 12.26 35.15
N GLU A 119 -6.11 13.41 34.84
CA GLU A 119 -7.37 13.43 34.09
C GLU A 119 -7.20 12.91 32.66
N LEU A 120 -6.15 13.32 31.96
CA LEU A 120 -5.85 12.84 30.61
C LEU A 120 -5.46 11.37 30.59
N GLU A 121 -4.64 10.90 31.52
CA GLU A 121 -4.22 9.49 31.64
C GLU A 121 -5.42 8.54 31.76
N THR A 122 -6.41 8.95 32.56
CA THR A 122 -7.63 8.18 32.83
C THR A 122 -8.75 8.41 31.81
N THR A 123 -8.61 9.40 30.92
CA THR A 123 -9.56 9.64 29.83
C THR A 123 -9.63 8.42 28.93
N THR A 124 -10.85 8.00 28.60
CA THR A 124 -11.07 6.80 27.77
C THR A 124 -11.53 7.15 26.37
N ILE A 125 -11.07 6.39 25.36
CA ILE A 125 -11.62 6.41 24.01
C ILE A 125 -12.19 5.06 23.63
N ARG A 126 -13.37 5.08 23.01
CA ARG A 126 -14.02 3.88 22.51
C ARG A 126 -13.22 3.26 21.38
N CYS A 127 -12.89 1.99 21.53
CA CYS A 127 -12.17 1.19 20.55
C CYS A 127 -13.05 0.00 20.14
N ILE A 128 -13.24 -0.19 18.84
CA ILE A 128 -14.01 -1.30 18.28
C ILE A 128 -13.02 -2.28 17.65
N VAL A 129 -12.85 -3.43 18.29
CA VAL A 129 -11.94 -4.48 17.80
C VAL A 129 -12.70 -5.40 16.85
N LEU A 130 -12.28 -5.46 15.60
CA LEU A 130 -12.68 -6.46 14.63
C LEU A 130 -11.91 -7.73 14.95
N ARG A 131 -12.62 -8.74 15.47
CA ARG A 131 -12.05 -10.03 15.84
C ARG A 131 -11.53 -10.79 14.62
N LYS A 132 -10.49 -11.59 14.81
CA LYS A 132 -9.79 -12.33 13.74
C LYS A 132 -10.63 -13.41 13.03
N ASP A 133 -11.75 -13.84 13.65
CA ASP A 133 -12.71 -14.77 13.06
C ASP A 133 -13.66 -14.11 12.05
N ASN A 134 -13.61 -12.78 11.91
CA ASN A 134 -14.34 -12.09 10.85
C ASN A 134 -13.86 -12.52 9.48
N LYS A 135 -14.81 -12.69 8.56
CA LYS A 135 -14.48 -12.91 7.15
C LYS A 135 -13.78 -11.69 6.59
N LYS A 136 -12.65 -11.92 5.93
CA LYS A 136 -11.81 -10.89 5.29
C LYS A 136 -12.61 -9.95 4.41
N GLU A 137 -13.59 -10.45 3.65
CA GLU A 137 -14.45 -9.61 2.80
C GLU A 137 -15.31 -8.62 3.60
N LEU A 138 -15.77 -8.99 4.80
CA LEU A 138 -16.54 -8.09 5.67
C LEU A 138 -15.65 -7.04 6.33
N VAL A 139 -14.42 -7.42 6.68
CA VAL A 139 -13.41 -6.48 7.19
C VAL A 139 -13.11 -5.42 6.12
N SER A 140 -12.90 -5.82 4.86
CA SER A 140 -12.75 -4.90 3.73
C SER A 140 -13.94 -3.95 3.55
N GLU A 141 -15.17 -4.45 3.73
CA GLU A 141 -16.38 -3.64 3.61
C GLU A 141 -16.50 -2.61 4.75
N ILE A 142 -16.11 -2.96 5.98
CA ILE A 142 -16.01 -1.97 7.06
C ILE A 142 -15.01 -0.89 6.68
N PHE A 143 -13.81 -1.26 6.19
CA PHE A 143 -12.80 -0.28 5.80
C PHE A 143 -13.34 0.71 4.79
N ALA A 144 -13.98 0.19 3.72
CA ALA A 144 -14.58 1.02 2.69
C ALA A 144 -15.62 2.00 3.27
N ARG A 145 -16.38 1.61 4.30
CA ARG A 145 -17.41 2.46 4.92
C ARG A 145 -16.85 3.48 5.89
N LEU A 146 -15.88 3.12 6.72
CA LEU A 146 -15.24 4.06 7.65
C LEU A 146 -14.53 5.18 6.89
N ASN A 147 -13.95 4.84 5.74
CA ASN A 147 -13.20 5.78 4.91
C ASN A 147 -14.06 6.77 4.12
N GLN A 148 -15.40 6.59 4.04
CA GLN A 148 -16.28 7.50 3.28
C GLN A 148 -16.37 8.92 3.86
N GLY A 149 -15.89 9.15 5.08
CA GLY A 149 -15.85 10.48 5.73
C GLY A 149 -14.45 10.99 6.12
N ALA A 150 -13.39 10.24 5.80
CA ALA A 150 -12.01 10.51 6.22
C ALA A 150 -11.03 10.51 5.01
N VAL A 151 -9.73 10.51 5.27
CA VAL A 151 -8.72 10.28 4.22
C VAL A 151 -8.90 8.85 3.71
N GLU A 152 -9.31 8.69 2.46
CA GLU A 152 -9.59 7.40 1.85
C GLU A 152 -8.32 6.53 1.78
N LEU A 153 -8.39 5.31 2.34
CA LEU A 153 -7.33 4.31 2.17
C LEU A 153 -7.31 3.82 0.73
N THR A 154 -6.12 3.67 0.18
CA THR A 154 -5.93 3.04 -1.13
C THR A 154 -6.33 1.56 -1.07
N PRO A 155 -6.74 0.95 -2.19
CA PRO A 155 -7.04 -0.48 -2.24
C PRO A 155 -5.91 -1.37 -1.71
N GLN A 156 -4.65 -0.97 -1.93
CA GLN A 156 -3.50 -1.74 -1.44
C GLN A 156 -3.32 -1.64 0.07
N GLU A 157 -3.62 -0.50 0.69
CA GLU A 157 -3.63 -0.37 2.16
C GLU A 157 -4.71 -1.24 2.80
N ILE A 158 -5.87 -1.34 2.16
CA ILE A 158 -6.92 -2.26 2.59
C ILE A 158 -6.42 -3.71 2.49
N ARG A 159 -5.72 -4.08 1.40
CA ARG A 159 -5.17 -5.45 1.26
C ARG A 159 -4.14 -5.78 2.33
N HIS A 160 -3.25 -4.84 2.66
CA HIS A 160 -2.25 -5.02 3.71
C HIS A 160 -2.91 -5.38 5.05
N ALA A 161 -3.91 -4.59 5.46
CA ALA A 161 -4.64 -4.82 6.71
C ALA A 161 -5.46 -6.13 6.71
N VAL A 162 -6.03 -6.51 5.57
CA VAL A 162 -6.94 -7.67 5.47
C VAL A 162 -6.18 -9.00 5.25
N TYR A 163 -5.02 -8.95 4.60
CA TYR A 163 -4.23 -10.12 4.24
C TYR A 163 -2.79 -10.05 4.79
N PRO A 164 -2.58 -9.85 6.11
CA PRO A 164 -1.23 -9.88 6.67
C PRO A 164 -0.62 -11.28 6.55
N GLY A 165 0.70 -11.36 6.40
CA GLY A 165 1.43 -12.63 6.38
C GLY A 165 2.71 -12.58 5.55
N LEU A 166 3.29 -13.76 5.29
CA LEU A 166 4.57 -13.89 4.58
C LEU A 166 4.55 -13.24 3.19
N PHE A 167 3.46 -13.42 2.44
CA PHE A 167 3.34 -12.84 1.10
C PHE A 167 3.25 -11.31 1.13
N ASP A 168 2.48 -10.76 2.06
CA ASP A 168 2.35 -9.32 2.26
C ASP A 168 3.69 -8.69 2.68
N ASN A 169 4.42 -9.33 3.60
CA ASN A 169 5.77 -8.93 3.98
C ASN A 169 6.74 -8.95 2.77
N LEU A 170 6.60 -9.94 1.87
CA LEU A 170 7.38 -9.99 0.64
C LEU A 170 7.07 -8.80 -0.28
N LEU A 171 5.80 -8.39 -0.39
CA LEU A 171 5.43 -7.19 -1.16
C LEU A 171 6.10 -5.93 -0.59
N SER A 172 6.02 -5.72 0.73
CA SER A 172 6.68 -4.60 1.39
C SER A 172 8.21 -4.63 1.24
N LYS A 173 8.83 -5.82 1.26
CA LYS A 173 10.27 -5.97 1.05
C LYS A 173 10.68 -5.59 -0.38
N LEU A 174 9.97 -6.11 -1.39
CA LEU A 174 10.29 -5.90 -2.80
C LEU A 174 9.93 -4.48 -3.27
N SER A 175 8.91 -3.85 -2.68
CA SER A 175 8.53 -2.47 -2.99
C SER A 175 9.62 -1.46 -2.62
N GLY A 176 10.51 -1.82 -1.69
CA GLY A 176 11.67 -1.02 -1.28
C GLY A 176 12.81 -0.98 -2.30
N ILE A 177 12.80 -1.81 -3.35
CA ILE A 177 13.80 -1.77 -4.42
C ILE A 177 13.71 -0.41 -5.12
N GLU A 178 14.84 0.28 -5.31
CA GLU A 178 14.91 1.69 -5.70
C GLU A 178 14.06 2.04 -6.94
N ILE A 179 14.14 1.24 -8.00
CA ILE A 179 13.36 1.46 -9.23
C ILE A 179 11.85 1.27 -9.05
N ILE A 180 11.43 0.44 -8.09
CA ILE A 180 10.01 0.19 -7.76
C ILE A 180 9.50 1.24 -6.78
N LYS A 181 10.30 1.58 -5.78
CA LYS A 181 10.02 2.64 -4.81
C LYS A 181 9.84 4.00 -5.50
N ASN A 182 10.73 4.30 -6.43
CA ASN A 182 10.76 5.58 -7.16
C ASN A 182 9.99 5.50 -8.50
N PHE A 183 9.18 4.46 -8.71
CA PHE A 183 8.50 4.25 -9.98
C PHE A 183 7.60 5.45 -10.34
N LYS A 184 7.77 6.01 -11.55
CA LYS A 184 7.15 7.25 -12.05
C LYS A 184 7.58 8.56 -11.37
N GLN A 185 8.56 8.55 -10.48
CA GLN A 185 9.17 9.79 -10.01
C GLN A 185 10.15 10.28 -11.09
N GLY A 186 9.98 11.51 -11.57
CA GLY A 186 10.99 12.16 -12.40
C GLY A 186 12.19 12.60 -11.54
N GLU A 187 13.33 12.86 -12.16
CA GLU A 187 14.56 13.34 -11.47
C GLU A 187 14.35 14.61 -10.63
N SER A 188 13.30 15.40 -10.90
CA SER A 188 12.92 16.60 -10.15
C SER A 188 11.63 16.46 -9.33
N GLY A 189 11.04 15.26 -9.26
CA GLY A 189 9.77 15.02 -8.59
C GLY A 189 9.92 14.91 -7.08
N THR A 190 9.61 15.98 -6.34
CA THR A 190 9.56 15.99 -4.87
C THR A 190 8.29 15.34 -4.30
N THR A 191 7.40 14.82 -5.15
CA THR A 191 6.16 14.19 -4.72
C THR A 191 6.44 12.80 -4.15
N VAL A 192 6.50 12.71 -2.83
CA VAL A 192 6.43 11.45 -2.11
C VAL A 192 5.11 10.79 -2.47
N LYS A 193 5.17 9.61 -3.12
CA LYS A 193 3.98 8.83 -3.41
C LYS A 193 3.39 8.36 -2.08
N ASP A 194 2.13 8.70 -1.88
CA ASP A 194 1.39 8.49 -0.65
C ASP A 194 0.41 7.33 -0.88
N GLY A 195 0.54 6.24 -0.13
CA GLY A 195 -0.17 4.98 -0.36
C GLY A 195 0.70 3.95 -1.06
N ARG A 196 0.50 2.67 -0.72
CA ARG A 196 1.30 1.48 -1.05
C ARG A 196 1.37 1.12 -2.54
N GLU A 197 1.42 2.11 -3.45
CA GLU A 197 1.47 1.93 -4.90
C GLU A 197 2.63 1.03 -5.34
N SER A 198 3.80 1.18 -4.72
CA SER A 198 4.96 0.34 -5.01
C SER A 198 4.74 -1.12 -4.63
N GLU A 199 4.00 -1.39 -3.55
CA GLU A 199 3.58 -2.76 -3.21
C GLU A 199 2.55 -3.29 -4.20
N GLU A 200 1.62 -2.44 -4.67
CA GLU A 200 0.70 -2.83 -5.73
C GLU A 200 1.44 -3.20 -7.01
N LEU A 201 2.51 -2.49 -7.39
CA LEU A 201 3.36 -2.88 -8.55
C LEU A 201 3.96 -4.28 -8.40
N VAL A 202 4.45 -4.62 -7.20
CA VAL A 202 4.95 -5.97 -6.92
C VAL A 202 3.81 -6.99 -7.00
N LEU A 203 2.66 -6.70 -6.39
CA LEU A 203 1.49 -7.57 -6.42
C LEU A 203 1.00 -7.83 -7.85
N ARG A 204 0.98 -6.80 -8.70
CA ARG A 204 0.62 -6.90 -10.13
C ARG A 204 1.53 -7.84 -10.87
N PHE A 205 2.83 -7.85 -10.60
CA PHE A 205 3.75 -8.80 -11.23
C PHE A 205 3.30 -10.23 -10.97
N PHE A 206 3.10 -10.61 -9.70
CA PHE A 206 2.71 -11.97 -9.37
C PHE A 206 1.32 -12.32 -9.88
N ALA A 207 0.34 -11.43 -9.70
CA ALA A 207 -1.03 -11.68 -10.10
C ALA A 207 -1.19 -11.75 -11.63
N LEU A 208 -0.63 -10.80 -12.38
CA LEU A 208 -0.80 -10.75 -13.84
C LEU A 208 0.08 -11.77 -14.58
N ASN A 209 1.11 -12.33 -13.93
CA ASN A 209 1.90 -13.42 -14.49
C ASN A 209 1.23 -14.80 -14.30
N ASN A 210 0.10 -14.86 -13.56
CA ASN A 210 -0.78 -16.01 -13.48
C ASN A 210 -1.88 -15.98 -14.55
N SER A 211 -2.72 -17.03 -14.60
CA SER A 211 -3.84 -17.08 -15.53
C SER A 211 -4.81 -15.91 -15.32
N LEU A 212 -5.16 -15.26 -16.44
CA LEU A 212 -6.16 -14.19 -16.47
C LEU A 212 -7.58 -14.71 -16.73
N ASP A 213 -7.83 -16.01 -16.66
CA ASP A 213 -9.15 -16.61 -16.99
C ASP A 213 -10.27 -15.97 -16.18
N ASP A 214 -10.08 -15.87 -14.86
CA ASP A 214 -11.03 -15.27 -13.92
C ASP A 214 -10.95 -13.74 -13.83
N TYR A 215 -10.19 -13.08 -14.72
CA TYR A 215 -10.06 -11.63 -14.69
C TYR A 215 -11.24 -10.93 -15.41
N ASP A 216 -12.16 -10.35 -14.64
CA ASP A 216 -13.41 -9.71 -15.10
C ASP A 216 -13.28 -8.20 -15.39
N ASN A 217 -12.07 -7.74 -15.71
CA ASN A 217 -11.71 -6.33 -15.89
C ASN A 217 -11.75 -5.47 -14.61
N LYS A 218 -11.96 -6.06 -13.42
CA LYS A 218 -11.87 -5.35 -12.15
C LYS A 218 -10.56 -5.69 -11.45
N LEU A 219 -9.51 -4.94 -11.77
CA LEU A 219 -8.16 -5.17 -11.24
C LEU A 219 -8.17 -5.31 -9.72
N SER A 220 -8.82 -4.39 -9.00
CA SER A 220 -8.83 -4.43 -7.54
C SER A 220 -9.29 -5.80 -7.01
N LYS A 221 -10.41 -6.32 -7.54
CA LYS A 221 -10.96 -7.61 -7.12
C LYS A 221 -10.06 -8.78 -7.49
N TYR A 222 -9.38 -8.70 -8.63
CA TYR A 222 -8.44 -9.73 -9.05
C TYR A 222 -7.21 -9.79 -8.15
N LEU A 223 -6.66 -8.63 -7.77
CA LEU A 223 -5.56 -8.53 -6.81
C LEU A 223 -6.00 -9.00 -5.41
N ASP A 224 -7.22 -8.67 -4.98
CA ASP A 224 -7.76 -9.17 -3.70
C ASP A 224 -7.86 -10.71 -3.69
N LYS A 225 -8.36 -11.30 -4.78
CA LYS A 225 -8.44 -12.76 -4.94
C LYS A 225 -7.05 -13.40 -4.94
N PHE A 226 -6.07 -12.75 -5.55
CA PHE A 226 -4.69 -13.23 -5.55
C PHE A 226 -4.08 -13.17 -4.15
N MET A 227 -4.20 -12.05 -3.42
CA MET A 227 -3.76 -11.95 -2.02
C MET A 227 -4.38 -13.06 -1.16
N LYS A 228 -5.67 -13.32 -1.34
CA LYS A 228 -6.37 -14.40 -0.63
C LYS A 228 -5.82 -15.79 -0.96
N SER A 229 -5.40 -16.05 -2.20
CA SER A 229 -4.87 -17.36 -2.57
C SER A 229 -3.46 -17.62 -2.01
N GLN A 230 -2.74 -16.57 -1.61
CA GLN A 230 -1.38 -16.68 -1.05
C GLN A 230 -1.35 -16.81 0.48
N THR A 231 -2.49 -16.92 1.17
CA THR A 231 -2.51 -16.95 2.66
C THR A 231 -1.85 -18.18 3.27
N ALA A 232 -1.70 -19.27 2.50
CA ALA A 232 -1.09 -20.52 2.96
C ALA A 232 0.31 -20.75 2.36
N ILE A 233 0.94 -19.70 1.81
CA ILE A 233 2.26 -19.79 1.20
C ILE A 233 3.34 -20.15 2.25
N THR A 234 4.29 -20.97 1.84
CA THR A 234 5.43 -21.39 2.67
C THR A 234 6.63 -20.46 2.52
N GLU A 235 7.56 -20.49 3.48
CA GLU A 235 8.80 -19.72 3.39
C GLU A 235 9.64 -20.08 2.15
N GLN A 236 9.63 -21.35 1.75
CA GLN A 236 10.33 -21.81 0.55
C GLN A 236 9.74 -21.18 -0.72
N GLU A 237 8.42 -21.20 -0.87
CA GLU A 237 7.74 -20.56 -2.00
C GLU A 237 7.97 -19.04 -2.02
N ILE A 238 8.07 -18.40 -0.84
CA ILE A 238 8.40 -16.97 -0.73
C ILE A 238 9.79 -16.66 -1.29
N LEU A 239 10.78 -17.50 -0.98
CA LEU A 239 12.14 -17.34 -1.51
C LEU A 239 12.17 -17.50 -3.04
N GLU A 240 11.40 -18.44 -3.57
CA GLU A 240 11.27 -18.65 -5.02
C GLU A 240 10.60 -17.45 -5.71
N LEU A 241 9.51 -16.92 -5.13
CA LEU A 241 8.84 -15.72 -5.64
C LEU A 241 9.75 -14.48 -5.57
N GLU A 242 10.49 -14.32 -4.48
CA GLU A 242 11.46 -13.23 -4.31
C GLU A 242 12.53 -13.27 -5.40
N THR A 243 13.10 -14.46 -5.62
CA THR A 243 14.14 -14.70 -6.63
C THR A 243 13.60 -14.41 -8.02
N LYS A 244 12.42 -14.97 -8.35
CA LYS A 244 11.77 -14.76 -9.64
C LYS A 244 11.50 -13.29 -9.93
N PHE A 245 11.02 -12.52 -8.95
CA PHE A 245 10.80 -11.07 -9.11
C PHE A 245 12.11 -10.35 -9.41
N LYS A 246 13.14 -10.56 -8.59
CA LYS A 246 14.43 -9.88 -8.70
C LYS A 246 15.11 -10.20 -10.02
N GLU A 247 15.19 -11.47 -10.41
CA GLU A 247 15.78 -11.88 -11.68
C GLU A 247 15.03 -11.28 -12.88
N THR A 248 13.69 -11.26 -12.84
CA THR A 248 12.89 -10.65 -13.91
C THR A 248 13.14 -9.15 -14.02
N LEU A 249 13.22 -8.46 -12.88
CA LEU A 249 13.50 -7.03 -12.84
C LEU A 249 14.91 -6.73 -13.37
N THR A 250 15.91 -7.52 -12.97
CA THR A 250 17.27 -7.42 -13.51
C THR A 250 17.29 -7.61 -15.02
N LYS A 251 16.61 -8.64 -15.56
CA LYS A 251 16.48 -8.83 -17.02
C LYS A 251 15.88 -7.60 -17.71
N CYS A 252 14.85 -6.98 -17.14
CA CYS A 252 14.28 -5.75 -17.71
C CYS A 252 15.29 -4.61 -17.73
N ILE A 253 16.03 -4.42 -16.64
CA ILE A 253 17.03 -3.36 -16.51
C ILE A 253 18.20 -3.60 -17.47
N ASP A 254 18.72 -4.82 -17.56
CA ASP A 254 19.86 -5.14 -18.42
C ASP A 254 19.55 -4.91 -19.92
N ILE A 255 18.29 -5.11 -20.33
CA ILE A 255 17.85 -4.89 -21.72
C ILE A 255 17.59 -3.42 -22.01
N PHE A 256 16.95 -2.69 -21.11
CA PHE A 256 16.43 -1.35 -21.37
C PHE A 256 17.14 -0.22 -20.62
N ASP A 257 18.14 -0.51 -19.80
CA ASP A 257 18.90 0.43 -18.98
C ASP A 257 17.97 1.46 -18.26
N ASN A 258 18.32 2.74 -18.34
CA ASN A 258 17.63 3.85 -17.69
C ASN A 258 16.25 4.18 -18.30
N ILE A 259 15.92 3.62 -19.47
CA ILE A 259 14.64 3.86 -20.16
C ILE A 259 13.63 2.71 -19.94
N VAL A 260 13.94 1.79 -19.02
CA VAL A 260 13.07 0.66 -18.67
C VAL A 260 11.66 1.11 -18.24
N PHE A 261 10.65 0.36 -18.68
CA PHE A 261 9.22 0.63 -18.47
C PHE A 261 8.71 1.96 -19.05
N THR A 262 9.45 2.57 -19.97
CA THR A 262 9.03 3.78 -20.68
C THR A 262 8.74 3.50 -22.16
N ASN A 263 8.08 4.45 -22.83
CA ASN A 263 8.04 4.47 -24.29
C ASN A 263 9.33 5.18 -24.77
N ILE A 264 10.22 4.41 -25.39
CA ILE A 264 11.57 4.84 -25.76
C ILE A 264 11.61 5.87 -26.90
N ASN A 265 10.50 6.02 -27.63
CA ASN A 265 10.39 6.94 -28.77
C ASN A 265 9.88 8.34 -28.36
N LYS A 266 9.64 8.57 -27.07
CA LYS A 266 9.23 9.88 -26.55
C LYS A 266 10.46 10.70 -26.17
N GLN A 267 10.44 11.99 -26.51
CA GLN A 267 11.49 12.95 -26.12
C GLN A 267 11.69 13.04 -24.60
N GLN A 268 10.60 12.90 -23.83
CA GLN A 268 10.62 12.83 -22.37
C GLN A 268 9.92 11.54 -21.94
N PRO A 269 10.64 10.41 -21.91
CA PRO A 269 10.07 9.12 -21.57
C PRO A 269 9.63 9.13 -20.10
N ARG A 270 8.42 8.64 -19.84
CA ARG A 270 7.89 8.45 -18.48
C ARG A 270 7.52 7.00 -18.28
N GLN A 271 7.80 6.49 -17.08
CA GLN A 271 7.45 5.12 -16.73
C GLN A 271 5.93 4.91 -16.79
N SER A 272 5.53 3.74 -17.26
CA SER A 272 4.12 3.36 -17.44
C SER A 272 3.86 2.02 -16.78
N VAL A 273 2.80 1.96 -15.97
CA VAL A 273 2.38 0.71 -15.31
C VAL A 273 2.06 -0.37 -16.35
N ALA A 274 1.46 0.00 -17.48
CA ALA A 274 1.14 -0.96 -18.53
C ALA A 274 2.39 -1.52 -19.25
N LEU A 275 3.45 -0.71 -19.37
CA LEU A 275 4.73 -1.18 -19.91
C LEU A 275 5.48 -2.02 -18.89
N TYR A 276 5.40 -1.65 -17.61
CA TYR A 276 5.85 -2.49 -16.50
C TYR A 276 5.18 -3.87 -16.53
N ASP A 277 3.85 -3.94 -16.56
CA ASP A 277 3.12 -5.21 -16.60
C ASP A 277 3.51 -6.06 -17.82
N LEU A 278 3.74 -5.43 -18.99
CA LEU A 278 4.10 -6.13 -20.21
C LEU A 278 5.52 -6.71 -20.17
N LEU A 279 6.49 -5.89 -19.79
CA LEU A 279 7.90 -6.27 -19.76
C LEU A 279 8.18 -7.27 -18.63
N MET A 280 7.64 -7.02 -17.44
CA MET A 280 7.77 -7.97 -16.33
C MET A 280 7.07 -9.29 -16.61
N TRP A 281 5.92 -9.30 -17.29
CA TRP A 281 5.29 -10.56 -17.71
C TRP A 281 6.15 -11.30 -18.75
N SER A 282 6.53 -10.63 -19.83
CA SER A 282 7.23 -11.27 -20.94
C SER A 282 8.59 -11.81 -20.53
N LEU A 283 9.45 -10.96 -19.95
CA LEU A 283 10.83 -11.32 -19.63
C LEU A 283 10.96 -12.30 -18.46
N SER A 284 9.90 -12.50 -17.67
CA SER A 284 9.93 -13.48 -16.57
C SER A 284 10.12 -14.92 -17.05
N ASN A 285 9.69 -15.24 -18.26
CA ASN A 285 9.77 -16.59 -18.83
C ASN A 285 10.90 -16.73 -19.87
N GLU A 286 11.66 -15.65 -20.11
CA GLU A 286 12.74 -15.65 -21.10
C GLU A 286 14.05 -16.15 -20.51
N ASN A 287 14.83 -16.85 -21.34
CA ASN A 287 16.17 -17.29 -21.00
C ASN A 287 17.15 -16.10 -21.04
N SER A 288 17.96 -15.94 -19.99
CA SER A 288 18.94 -14.85 -19.92
C SER A 288 19.93 -14.83 -21.10
N ASN A 289 20.36 -16.00 -21.60
CA ASN A 289 21.26 -16.07 -22.76
C ASN A 289 20.60 -15.54 -24.04
N PHE A 290 19.31 -15.84 -24.25
CA PHE A 290 18.55 -15.31 -25.40
C PHE A 290 18.47 -13.78 -25.31
N LEU A 291 18.13 -13.26 -24.13
CA LEU A 291 18.04 -11.83 -23.88
C LEU A 291 19.37 -11.10 -24.10
N THR A 292 20.47 -11.64 -23.55
CA THR A 292 21.79 -11.03 -23.70
C THR A 292 22.27 -11.08 -25.16
N THR A 293 22.07 -12.20 -25.85
CA THR A 293 22.51 -12.39 -27.25
C THR A 293 21.77 -11.45 -28.20
N HIS A 294 20.45 -11.35 -28.05
CA HIS A 294 19.59 -10.58 -28.95
C HIS A 294 19.19 -9.20 -28.39
N ARG A 295 19.95 -8.66 -27.43
CA ARG A 295 19.61 -7.41 -26.74
C ARG A 295 19.27 -6.28 -27.70
N GLN A 296 20.10 -6.05 -28.71
CA GLN A 296 19.90 -4.96 -29.68
C GLN A 296 18.62 -5.16 -30.51
N GLU A 297 18.38 -6.38 -30.98
CA GLU A 297 17.18 -6.72 -31.74
C GLU A 297 15.91 -6.56 -30.90
N ILE A 298 15.95 -6.95 -29.62
CA ILE A 298 14.83 -6.79 -28.69
C ILE A 298 14.51 -5.31 -28.46
N VAL A 299 15.53 -4.47 -28.26
CA VAL A 299 15.34 -3.02 -28.08
C VAL A 299 14.76 -2.38 -29.34
N LEU A 300 15.24 -2.77 -30.53
CA LEU A 300 14.69 -2.29 -31.81
C LEU A 300 13.24 -2.74 -31.99
N ALA A 301 12.94 -4.01 -31.75
CA ALA A 301 11.58 -4.54 -31.85
C ALA A 301 10.62 -3.88 -30.85
N TYR A 302 11.10 -3.52 -29.66
CA TYR A 302 10.33 -2.77 -28.67
C TYR A 302 10.06 -1.32 -29.12
N SER A 303 11.02 -0.69 -29.81
CA SER A 303 10.83 0.62 -30.46
C SER A 303 9.72 0.55 -31.50
N GLU A 304 9.78 -0.44 -32.41
CA GLU A 304 8.76 -0.65 -33.43
C GLU A 304 7.38 -0.91 -32.82
N LEU A 305 7.33 -1.68 -31.73
CA LEU A 305 6.09 -1.91 -30.98
C LEU A 305 5.51 -0.59 -30.46
N CYS A 306 6.34 0.30 -29.93
CA CYS A 306 5.91 1.60 -29.41
C CYS A 306 5.35 2.54 -30.50
N GLU A 307 5.71 2.32 -31.76
CA GLU A 307 5.17 3.06 -32.92
C GLU A 307 3.90 2.41 -33.49
N ASN A 308 3.67 1.13 -33.20
CA ASN A 308 2.55 0.37 -33.75
C ASN A 308 1.18 1.00 -33.33
N PRO A 309 0.31 1.37 -34.30
CA PRO A 309 -0.99 1.97 -33.99
C PRO A 309 -1.93 1.07 -33.18
N GLU A 310 -1.90 -0.25 -33.40
CA GLU A 310 -2.68 -1.21 -32.62
C GLU A 310 -2.19 -1.30 -31.19
N PHE A 311 -0.87 -1.33 -30.98
CA PHE A 311 -0.29 -1.28 -29.64
C PHE A 311 -0.68 0.01 -28.91
N ASN A 312 -0.57 1.15 -29.59
CA ASN A 312 -0.92 2.45 -29.03
C ASN A 312 -2.39 2.54 -28.58
N ARG A 313 -3.32 1.90 -29.30
CA ARG A 313 -4.73 1.79 -28.85
C ARG A 313 -4.88 1.06 -27.51
N THR A 314 -4.03 0.08 -27.22
CA THR A 314 -4.03 -0.62 -25.90
C THR A 314 -3.45 0.22 -24.77
N MET A 315 -2.76 1.32 -25.12
CA MET A 315 -2.12 2.25 -24.20
C MET A 315 -2.98 3.50 -23.91
N THR A 316 -4.14 3.62 -24.55
CA THR A 316 -5.07 4.76 -24.42
C THR A 316 -6.45 4.30 -23.97
N GLY A 317 -6.87 4.65 -22.75
CA GLY A 317 -8.16 4.24 -22.19
C GLY A 317 -8.22 2.73 -21.88
N GLY A 318 -8.95 2.33 -20.84
CA GLY A 318 -9.12 0.91 -20.52
C GLY A 318 -7.80 0.14 -20.34
N LEU A 319 -6.75 0.78 -19.80
CA LEU A 319 -5.41 0.20 -19.61
C LEU A 319 -5.45 -1.14 -18.85
N GLN A 320 -6.41 -1.30 -17.96
CA GLN A 320 -6.56 -2.49 -17.13
C GLN A 320 -7.52 -3.52 -17.73
N GLN A 321 -8.15 -3.25 -18.88
CA GLN A 321 -9.06 -4.21 -19.52
C GLN A 321 -8.29 -5.45 -19.97
N LYS A 322 -8.86 -6.64 -19.71
CA LYS A 322 -8.31 -7.94 -20.11
C LYS A 322 -8.03 -7.98 -21.61
N SER A 323 -8.94 -7.45 -22.45
CA SER A 323 -8.75 -7.35 -23.89
C SER A 323 -7.50 -6.54 -24.25
N SER A 324 -7.30 -5.38 -23.65
CA SER A 324 -6.10 -4.54 -23.86
C SER A 324 -4.82 -5.22 -23.38
N ILE A 325 -4.85 -5.90 -22.23
CA ILE A 325 -3.71 -6.67 -21.71
C ILE A 325 -3.34 -7.79 -22.68
N LEU A 326 -4.30 -8.61 -23.10
CA LEU A 326 -4.05 -9.72 -24.02
C LEU A 326 -3.59 -9.24 -25.40
N ALA A 327 -4.16 -8.17 -25.93
CA ALA A 327 -3.77 -7.60 -27.22
C ALA A 327 -2.30 -7.14 -27.20
N ARG A 328 -1.88 -6.38 -26.18
CA ARG A 328 -0.50 -5.89 -26.09
C ARG A 328 0.51 -7.03 -25.86
N ARG A 329 0.13 -8.04 -25.07
CA ARG A 329 0.91 -9.27 -24.89
C ARG A 329 1.09 -10.03 -26.20
N LYS A 330 0.02 -10.16 -26.99
CA LYS A 330 0.06 -10.82 -28.29
C LYS A 330 1.03 -10.11 -29.25
N LEU A 331 0.89 -8.79 -29.40
CA LEU A 331 1.74 -8.00 -30.29
C LEU A 331 3.22 -8.09 -29.89
N TRP A 332 3.51 -7.98 -28.59
CA TRP A 332 4.88 -8.08 -28.10
C TRP A 332 5.47 -9.49 -28.26
N LYS A 333 4.67 -10.52 -27.97
CA LYS A 333 5.10 -11.91 -28.14
C LYS A 333 5.44 -12.22 -29.59
N GLN A 334 4.65 -11.73 -30.55
CA GLN A 334 4.93 -11.90 -31.98
C GLN A 334 6.32 -11.33 -32.35
N LYS A 335 6.67 -10.15 -31.85
CA LYS A 335 7.98 -9.54 -32.05
C LYS A 335 9.13 -10.36 -31.44
N LEU A 336 8.93 -10.92 -30.24
CA LEU A 336 9.93 -11.80 -29.63
C LEU A 336 10.08 -13.13 -30.38
N ASP A 337 8.97 -13.70 -30.85
CA ASP A 337 8.96 -14.94 -31.63
C ASP A 337 9.66 -14.75 -32.99
N GLU A 338 9.50 -13.58 -33.64
CA GLU A 338 10.24 -13.21 -34.86
C GLU A 338 11.76 -13.22 -34.65
N ILE A 339 12.24 -12.68 -33.53
CA ILE A 339 13.67 -12.67 -33.18
C ILE A 339 14.20 -14.09 -32.98
N ARG A 340 13.45 -14.95 -32.28
CA ARG A 340 13.85 -16.35 -32.08
C ARG A 340 14.01 -17.10 -33.40
N ASN A 341 13.05 -16.94 -34.30
CA ASN A 341 13.03 -17.66 -35.58
C ASN A 341 14.08 -17.16 -36.57
N ASN A 342 14.61 -15.94 -36.39
CA ASN A 342 15.69 -15.39 -37.23
C ASN A 342 17.09 -15.73 -36.71
N GLY A 343 17.20 -16.22 -35.46
CA GLY A 343 18.45 -16.64 -34.82
C GLY A 343 18.72 -18.16 -34.87
N GLU A 344 17.74 -18.97 -35.29
CA GLU A 344 17.89 -20.38 -35.68
C GLU A 344 18.26 -20.50 -37.16
#